data_AF-A0A0J1GZL8-F1
#
_entry.id   AF-A0A0J1GZL8-F1
#
_cell.length_a   1.000
_cell.length_b   1.000
_cell.length_c   1.000
_cell.angle_alpha   90.00
_cell.angle_beta   90.00
_cell.angle_gamma   90.00
#
_symmetry.space_group_name_H-M   'P 1'
#
loop_
_entity.id
_entity.type
_entity.pdbx_description
1 polymer ?
#
loop_
_entity_poly.entity_id
_entity_poly.type
_entity_poly.pdbx_seq_one_letter_code
_entity_poly.pdbx_strand_id
1 'polypeptide(L)'
;MKKLHWQFGLLAALVMGAGSVMAEQLPPLPADAQASLHAAGEVEMNGKRYTKLAPTAAAPGMLRAAPTVSEGLFVGDRLLADGSTLGPVEVSGGIFVRLAPGVSAQQFAADNQLDVVFTGTDIVLFKAAAGGDLLPLLAELERDPRVSQAKLELVGQRNRPQ
;
A
#
# COMPACT_ATOMS: atom_id res chain seq x y z
N MET A 1 -86.27 7.94 8.94
CA MET A 1 -86.72 7.65 10.33
C MET A 1 -85.60 6.93 11.07
N LYS A 2 -85.39 7.29 12.35
CA LYS A 2 -84.37 6.82 13.34
C LYS A 2 -82.99 7.53 13.21
N LYS A 3 -82.70 8.56 14.02
CA LYS A 3 -82.13 8.56 15.41
C LYS A 3 -80.63 8.15 15.39
N LEU A 4 -79.63 8.77 16.05
CA LEU A 4 -79.55 9.82 17.09
C LEU A 4 -78.06 10.01 17.53
N HIS A 5 -77.69 11.20 18.01
CA HIS A 5 -76.53 11.61 18.86
C HIS A 5 -75.08 11.41 18.34
N TRP A 6 -74.33 12.50 18.05
CA TRP A 6 -73.52 13.36 18.96
C TRP A 6 -72.33 12.64 19.62
N GLN A 7 -71.10 13.01 19.25
CA GLN A 7 -70.16 13.64 20.20
C GLN A 7 -68.85 14.09 19.51
N PHE A 8 -68.45 15.30 19.89
CA PHE A 8 -67.13 15.90 19.66
C PHE A 8 -66.02 14.99 20.19
N GLY A 9 -64.99 14.75 19.37
CA GLY A 9 -63.75 14.11 19.77
C GLY A 9 -62.57 14.92 19.25
N LEU A 10 -61.91 15.60 20.18
CA LEU A 10 -60.79 16.51 20.05
C LEU A 10 -59.67 15.96 19.14
N LEU A 11 -59.15 16.82 18.24
CA LEU A 11 -57.83 16.69 17.64
C LEU A 11 -56.76 16.63 18.74
N ALA A 12 -55.97 15.56 18.79
CA ALA A 12 -54.68 15.55 19.44
C ALA A 12 -53.69 14.80 18.55
N ALA A 13 -53.00 15.55 17.70
CA ALA A 13 -51.77 15.11 17.09
C ALA A 13 -50.64 15.27 18.12
N LEU A 14 -49.89 14.20 18.39
CA LEU A 14 -48.48 14.34 18.67
C LEU A 14 -47.73 13.10 18.19
N VAL A 15 -46.96 13.31 17.13
CA VAL A 15 -45.95 12.41 16.60
C VAL A 15 -44.78 12.39 17.59
N MET A 16 -44.45 11.22 18.14
CA MET A 16 -43.09 10.94 18.62
C MET A 16 -42.73 9.50 18.26
N GLY A 17 -42.37 9.32 16.99
CA GLY A 17 -41.62 8.15 16.54
C GLY A 17 -40.17 8.32 16.94
N ALA A 18 -39.78 7.81 18.11
CA ALA A 18 -38.38 7.57 18.44
C ALA A 18 -37.94 6.28 17.74
N GLY A 19 -37.64 6.37 16.44
CA GLY A 19 -36.97 5.33 15.71
C GLY A 19 -35.55 5.19 16.25
N SER A 20 -35.32 4.20 17.11
CA SER A 20 -33.97 3.76 17.45
C SER A 20 -33.43 3.02 16.22
N VAL A 21 -32.72 3.73 15.35
CA VAL A 21 -31.84 3.09 14.37
C VAL A 21 -30.75 2.37 15.18
N MET A 22 -30.93 1.05 15.33
CA MET A 22 -29.84 0.16 15.71
C MET A 22 -28.82 0.24 14.58
N ALA A 23 -27.81 1.08 14.74
CA ALA A 23 -26.60 0.95 13.95
C ALA A 23 -26.06 -0.45 14.23
N GLU A 24 -26.13 -1.32 13.23
CA GLU A 24 -25.53 -2.65 13.28
C GLU A 24 -24.07 -2.46 13.66
N GLN A 25 -23.73 -2.83 14.90
CA GLN A 25 -22.36 -2.77 15.39
C GLN A 25 -21.55 -3.71 14.50
N LEU A 26 -20.85 -3.12 13.53
CA LEU A 26 -19.81 -3.80 12.80
C LEU A 26 -18.90 -4.45 13.84
N PRO A 27 -18.58 -5.76 13.70
CA PRO A 27 -17.68 -6.41 14.62
C PRO A 27 -16.38 -5.60 14.67
N PRO A 28 -15.82 -5.34 15.86
CA PRO A 28 -14.55 -4.66 15.96
C PRO A 28 -13.53 -5.43 15.09
N LEU A 29 -12.76 -4.71 14.28
CA LEU A 29 -11.65 -5.29 13.55
C LEU A 29 -10.83 -6.12 14.55
N PRO A 30 -10.59 -7.43 14.30
CA PRO A 30 -9.83 -8.24 15.24
C PRO A 30 -8.47 -7.59 15.46
N ALA A 31 -8.17 -7.28 16.73
CA ALA A 31 -6.97 -6.55 17.13
C ALA A 31 -5.65 -7.25 16.76
N ASP A 32 -5.71 -8.51 16.32
CA ASP A 32 -4.55 -9.38 16.12
C ASP A 32 -4.46 -9.99 14.71
N ALA A 33 -4.89 -9.28 13.67
CA ALA A 33 -4.45 -9.59 12.30
C ALA A 33 -3.08 -8.97 11.98
N GLN A 34 -2.22 -8.77 12.99
CA GLN A 34 -0.80 -8.53 12.77
C GLN A 34 -0.16 -9.87 12.46
N ALA A 35 -0.18 -10.27 11.19
CA ALA A 35 0.57 -11.43 10.73
C ALA A 35 2.03 -11.29 11.22
N SER A 36 2.47 -12.20 12.09
CA SER A 36 3.85 -12.21 12.56
C SER A 36 4.78 -12.35 11.35
N LEU A 37 5.76 -11.47 11.22
CA LEU A 37 6.68 -11.48 10.08
C LEU A 37 7.90 -12.34 10.43
N HIS A 38 8.37 -13.17 9.50
CA HIS A 38 9.63 -13.90 9.63
C HIS A 38 10.55 -13.60 8.45
N ALA A 39 11.86 -13.80 8.65
CA ALA A 39 12.85 -13.64 7.61
C ALA A 39 12.65 -14.69 6.52
N ALA A 40 12.54 -14.23 5.28
CA ALA A 40 12.27 -15.04 4.09
C ALA A 40 13.48 -15.09 3.15
N GLY A 41 14.34 -14.07 3.16
CA GLY A 41 15.55 -14.04 2.35
C GLY A 41 16.30 -12.73 2.52
N GLU A 42 17.43 -12.62 1.81
CA GLU A 42 18.21 -11.38 1.76
C GLU A 42 18.14 -10.76 0.37
N VAL A 43 18.16 -9.44 0.31
CA VAL A 43 18.25 -8.66 -0.93
C VAL A 43 19.20 -7.49 -0.72
N GLU A 44 20.04 -7.23 -1.72
CA GLU A 44 20.90 -6.06 -1.75
C GLU A 44 20.39 -5.05 -2.76
N MET A 45 20.28 -3.78 -2.36
CA MET A 45 19.85 -2.69 -3.24
C MET A 45 20.63 -1.43 -2.91
N ASN A 46 21.15 -0.74 -3.92
CA ASN A 46 21.93 0.50 -3.75
C ASN A 46 23.05 0.34 -2.70
N GLY A 47 23.73 -0.82 -2.67
CA GLY A 47 24.80 -1.15 -1.71
C GLY A 47 24.35 -1.36 -0.27
N LYS A 48 23.05 -1.55 -0.02
CA LYS A 48 22.49 -1.83 1.31
C LYS A 48 21.83 -3.20 1.34
N ARG A 49 22.07 -3.95 2.41
CA ARG A 49 21.44 -5.24 2.67
C ARG A 49 20.11 -5.09 3.40
N TYR A 50 19.12 -5.84 2.94
CA TYR A 50 17.80 -5.93 3.53
C TYR A 50 17.42 -7.39 3.71
N THR A 51 16.69 -7.68 4.78
CA THR A 51 16.00 -8.95 4.98
C THR A 51 14.58 -8.82 4.45
N LYS A 52 14.21 -9.64 3.47
CA LYS A 52 12.84 -9.78 3.00
C LYS A 52 12.03 -10.52 4.06
N LEU A 53 10.82 -10.02 4.33
CA LEU A 53 9.94 -10.54 5.36
C LEU A 53 8.70 -11.15 4.73
N ALA A 54 8.33 -12.35 5.16
CA ALA A 54 7.09 -13.01 4.78
C ALA A 54 6.12 -13.06 5.97
N PRO A 55 4.80 -12.94 5.71
CA PRO A 55 3.80 -13.23 6.73
C PRO A 55 3.91 -14.70 7.14
N THR A 56 3.97 -14.94 8.44
CA THR A 56 3.81 -16.27 9.02
C THR A 56 2.35 -16.65 8.81
N ALA A 57 2.10 -17.76 8.10
CA ALA A 57 0.76 -18.23 7.85
C ALA A 57 0.08 -18.55 9.20
N ALA A 58 -0.87 -17.72 9.61
CA ALA A 58 -1.69 -17.96 10.78
C ALA A 58 -2.80 -18.96 10.41
N ALA A 59 -2.57 -20.25 10.66
CA ALA A 59 -3.56 -21.23 11.16
C ALA A 59 -3.08 -22.68 10.95
N PRO A 60 -3.14 -23.55 11.98
CA PRO A 60 -3.10 -25.00 11.77
C PRO A 60 -4.44 -25.45 11.14
N GLY A 61 -4.40 -26.05 9.95
CA GLY A 61 -5.57 -26.71 9.34
C GLY A 61 -5.90 -26.33 7.90
N MET A 62 -5.28 -25.29 7.32
CA MET A 62 -5.31 -25.08 5.88
C MET A 62 -3.94 -25.40 5.30
N LEU A 63 -3.88 -26.37 4.38
CA LEU A 63 -2.75 -26.56 3.46
C LEU A 63 -2.71 -25.38 2.49
N ARG A 64 -2.40 -24.17 2.99
CA ARG A 64 -1.90 -23.11 2.14
C ARG A 64 -0.43 -23.41 1.92
N ALA A 65 -0.08 -23.62 0.65
CA ALA A 65 1.32 -23.69 0.24
C ALA A 65 2.06 -22.54 0.92
N ALA A 66 3.14 -22.86 1.65
CA ALA A 66 4.04 -21.84 2.17
C ALA A 66 4.39 -20.91 0.99
N PRO A 67 4.29 -19.58 1.14
CA PRO A 67 4.68 -18.69 0.07
C PRO A 67 6.16 -18.96 -0.23
N THR A 68 6.42 -19.60 -1.38
CA THR A 68 7.77 -19.71 -1.91
C THR A 68 8.29 -18.30 -2.03
N VAL A 69 9.41 -18.05 -1.36
CA VAL A 69 10.11 -16.77 -1.44
C VAL A 69 10.50 -16.60 -2.90
N SER A 70 9.79 -15.70 -3.59
CA SER A 70 10.15 -15.39 -4.96
C SER A 70 11.55 -14.78 -4.94
N GLU A 71 12.46 -15.39 -5.68
CA GLU A 71 13.66 -14.70 -6.14
C GLU A 71 13.19 -13.41 -6.84
N GLY A 72 13.80 -12.28 -6.47
CA GLY A 72 13.39 -10.95 -6.96
C GLY A 72 12.71 -10.07 -5.91
N LEU A 73 12.49 -8.82 -6.32
CA LEU A 73 11.89 -7.78 -5.49
C LEU A 73 10.65 -7.20 -6.18
N PHE A 74 9.51 -7.30 -5.51
CA PHE A 74 8.22 -6.93 -6.07
C PHE A 74 7.53 -5.87 -5.23
N VAL A 75 6.60 -5.16 -5.86
CA VAL A 75 5.72 -4.21 -5.16
C VAL A 75 4.95 -4.94 -4.05
N GLY A 76 4.94 -4.34 -2.85
CA GLY A 76 4.32 -4.91 -1.65
C GLY A 76 5.27 -5.76 -0.81
N ASP A 77 6.47 -6.08 -1.30
CA ASP A 77 7.47 -6.78 -0.49
C ASP A 77 7.83 -5.96 0.75
N ARG A 78 7.93 -6.65 1.89
CA ARG A 78 8.33 -6.05 3.16
C ARG A 78 9.79 -6.33 3.43
N LEU A 79 10.53 -5.28 3.74
CA LEU A 79 11.97 -5.32 3.93
C LEU A 79 12.33 -4.77 5.31
N LEU A 80 13.30 -5.39 5.97
CA LEU A 80 13.96 -4.86 7.14
C LEU A 80 15.41 -4.53 6.77
N ALA A 81 15.79 -3.26 6.86
CA ALA A 81 17.19 -2.89 6.65
C ALA A 81 18.06 -3.43 7.79
N ASP A 82 19.25 -3.92 7.46
CA ASP A 82 20.18 -4.43 8.46
C ASP A 82 20.53 -3.34 9.49
N GLY A 83 20.52 -3.71 10.78
CA GLY A 83 20.72 -2.78 11.90
C GLY A 83 19.65 -1.69 12.12
N SER A 84 18.52 -1.72 11.42
CA SER A 84 17.47 -0.71 11.55
C SER A 84 16.53 -0.95 12.75
N THR A 85 16.24 0.11 13.50
CA THR A 85 15.23 0.13 14.58
C THR A 85 13.86 0.64 14.13
N LEU A 86 13.72 1.09 12.88
CA LEU A 86 12.54 1.78 12.36
C LEU A 86 11.40 0.84 11.91
N GLY A 87 11.56 -0.47 12.15
CA GLY A 87 10.64 -1.50 11.70
C GLY A 87 10.70 -1.74 10.18
N PRO A 88 9.82 -2.63 9.67
CA PRO A 88 9.78 -2.96 8.25
C PRO A 88 9.31 -1.80 7.38
N VAL A 89 9.86 -1.75 6.16
CA VAL A 89 9.43 -0.86 5.07
C VAL A 89 8.83 -1.69 3.94
N GLU A 90 7.95 -1.08 3.14
CA GLU A 90 7.27 -1.72 2.02
C GLU A 90 7.77 -1.14 0.69
N VAL A 91 7.92 -1.99 -0.32
CA VAL A 91 8.29 -1.58 -1.68
C VAL A 91 7.06 -1.04 -2.41
N SER A 92 7.04 0.25 -2.78
CA SER A 92 5.88 0.87 -3.45
C SER A 92 5.84 0.67 -4.98
N GLY A 93 6.98 0.30 -5.57
CA GLY A 93 7.20 0.32 -7.02
C GLY A 93 7.50 1.71 -7.60
N GLY A 94 7.62 2.73 -6.75
CA GLY A 94 8.14 4.03 -7.14
C GLY A 94 9.66 3.99 -7.28
N ILE A 95 10.21 4.70 -8.27
CA ILE A 95 11.65 4.81 -8.51
C ILE A 95 11.99 6.29 -8.66
N PHE A 96 12.78 6.81 -7.74
CA PHE A 96 13.36 8.13 -7.83
C PHE A 96 14.56 8.09 -8.77
N VAL A 97 14.51 8.90 -9.83
CA VAL A 97 15.56 8.95 -10.86
C VAL A 97 16.02 10.39 -11.05
N ARG A 98 17.34 10.60 -10.99
CA ARG A 98 17.99 11.84 -11.43
C ARG A 98 18.45 11.66 -12.87
N LEU A 99 17.76 12.32 -13.80
CA LEU A 99 18.11 12.31 -15.21
C LEU A 99 19.25 13.27 -15.52
N ALA A 100 20.03 12.95 -16.54
CA ALA A 100 21.05 13.85 -17.09
C ALA A 100 20.40 15.11 -17.70
N PRO A 101 21.12 16.24 -17.77
CA PRO A 101 20.58 17.47 -18.34
C PRO A 101 20.06 17.28 -19.77
N GLY A 102 18.88 17.84 -20.06
CA GLY A 102 18.26 17.79 -21.39
C GLY A 102 17.50 16.49 -21.72
N VAL A 103 17.50 15.50 -20.81
CA VAL A 103 16.69 14.29 -20.99
C VAL A 103 15.23 14.58 -20.63
N SER A 104 14.31 14.29 -21.55
CA SER A 104 12.87 14.39 -21.30
C SER A 104 12.40 13.23 -20.41
N ALA A 105 11.77 13.55 -19.28
CA ALA A 105 11.21 12.56 -18.36
C ALA A 105 10.12 11.69 -19.02
N GLN A 106 9.25 12.29 -19.83
CA GLN A 106 8.15 11.58 -20.50
C GLN A 106 8.67 10.62 -21.57
N GLN A 107 9.67 11.05 -22.36
CA GLN A 107 10.28 10.17 -23.35
C GLN A 107 11.04 9.03 -22.67
N PHE A 108 11.82 9.35 -21.63
CA PHE A 108 12.53 8.35 -20.84
C PHE A 108 11.58 7.31 -20.25
N ALA A 109 10.44 7.75 -19.72
CA ALA A 109 9.41 6.87 -19.17
C ALA A 109 8.84 5.93 -20.24
N ALA A 110 8.51 6.47 -21.43
CA ALA A 110 7.99 5.67 -22.55
C ALA A 110 9.01 4.61 -23.02
N ASP A 111 10.28 4.98 -23.15
CA ASP A 111 11.35 4.07 -23.58
C ASP A 111 11.54 2.89 -22.60
N ASN A 112 11.31 3.13 -21.31
CA ASN A 112 11.53 2.17 -20.23
C ASN A 112 10.22 1.55 -19.68
N GLN A 113 9.08 1.80 -20.34
CA GLN A 113 7.76 1.31 -19.91
C GLN A 113 7.41 1.69 -18.46
N LEU A 114 7.74 2.93 -18.08
CA LEU A 114 7.46 3.51 -16.78
C LEU A 114 6.35 4.56 -16.89
N ASP A 115 5.68 4.81 -15.77
CA ASP A 115 4.74 5.93 -15.64
C ASP A 115 5.41 7.10 -14.93
N VAL A 116 5.24 8.32 -15.44
CA VAL A 116 5.66 9.54 -14.74
C VAL A 116 4.65 9.86 -13.64
N VAL A 117 5.07 9.81 -12.38
CA VAL A 117 4.22 10.17 -11.24
C VAL A 117 4.43 11.64 -10.86
N PHE A 118 5.69 12.07 -10.81
CA PHE A 118 6.06 13.42 -10.42
C PHE A 118 7.37 13.83 -11.09
N THR A 119 7.45 15.09 -11.51
CA THR A 119 8.68 15.69 -12.05
C THR A 119 9.06 16.90 -11.19
N GLY A 120 10.16 16.78 -10.46
CA GLY A 120 10.81 17.90 -9.79
C GLY A 120 11.92 18.51 -10.64
N THR A 121 12.60 19.52 -10.10
CA THR A 121 13.73 20.18 -10.77
C THR A 121 14.89 19.23 -11.08
N ASP A 122 15.13 18.29 -10.16
CA ASP A 122 16.34 17.48 -10.11
C ASP A 122 16.07 15.97 -10.10
N ILE A 123 14.83 15.60 -9.79
CA ILE A 123 14.44 14.21 -9.57
C ILE A 123 13.06 13.99 -10.13
N VAL A 124 12.90 12.84 -10.77
CA VAL A 124 11.62 12.36 -11.31
C VAL A 124 11.24 11.13 -10.51
N LEU A 125 9.98 11.06 -10.09
CA LEU A 125 9.42 9.83 -9.56
C LEU A 125 8.72 9.12 -10.72
N PHE A 126 9.26 7.97 -11.08
CA PHE A 126 8.61 7.03 -11.98
C PHE A 126 7.90 5.94 -11.19
N LYS A 127 6.92 5.27 -11.81
CA LYS A 127 6.31 4.05 -11.30
C LYS A 127 6.55 2.93 -12.28
N ALA A 128 7.05 1.80 -11.77
CA ALA A 128 7.22 0.58 -12.53
C ALA A 128 5.88 -0.13 -12.77
N ALA A 129 5.81 -0.92 -13.84
CA ALA A 129 4.67 -1.78 -14.12
C ALA A 129 4.41 -2.77 -12.96
N ALA A 130 3.13 -3.05 -12.70
CA ALA A 130 2.75 -3.97 -11.64
C ALA A 130 3.21 -5.40 -11.96
N GLY A 131 3.71 -6.11 -10.94
CA GLY A 131 4.08 -7.52 -11.04
C GLY A 131 5.47 -7.81 -11.65
N GLY A 132 6.19 -6.80 -12.11
CA GLY A 132 7.58 -6.96 -12.56
C GLY A 132 8.57 -7.06 -11.39
N ASP A 133 9.66 -7.81 -11.59
CA ASP A 133 10.82 -7.78 -10.69
C ASP A 133 11.56 -6.44 -10.85
N LEU A 134 11.76 -5.75 -9.74
CA LEU A 134 12.32 -4.41 -9.69
C LEU A 134 13.84 -4.41 -9.64
N LEU A 135 14.50 -5.53 -9.29
CA LEU A 135 15.97 -5.57 -9.24
C LEU A 135 16.62 -5.44 -10.62
N PRO A 136 16.20 -6.19 -11.66
CA PRO A 136 16.75 -6.05 -13.00
C PRO A 136 16.51 -4.65 -13.56
N LEU A 137 15.29 -4.13 -13.38
CA LEU A 137 14.92 -2.77 -13.79
C LEU A 137 15.81 -1.72 -13.13
N LEU A 138 16.02 -1.79 -11.81
CA LEU A 138 16.90 -0.85 -11.11
C LEU A 138 18.33 -0.92 -11.66
N ALA A 139 18.86 -2.13 -11.87
CA ALA A 139 20.20 -2.31 -12.40
C ALA A 139 20.33 -1.82 -13.86
N GLU A 140 19.29 -1.92 -14.68
CA GLU A 140 19.23 -1.34 -16.02
C GLU A 140 19.26 0.18 -15.97
N LEU A 141 18.43 0.79 -15.11
CA LEU A 141 18.39 2.24 -14.92
C LEU A 141 19.74 2.78 -14.42
N GLU A 142 20.42 2.09 -13.50
CA GLU A 142 21.75 2.47 -13.02
C GLU A 142 22.84 2.41 -14.10
N ARG A 143 22.65 1.58 -15.14
CA ARG A 143 23.56 1.44 -16.28
C ARG A 143 23.21 2.36 -17.45
N ASP A 144 22.03 2.98 -17.46
CA ASP A 144 21.61 3.89 -18.53
C ASP A 144 22.39 5.22 -18.45
N PRO A 145 23.10 5.64 -19.51
CA PRO A 145 23.90 6.86 -19.49
C PRO A 145 23.07 8.15 -19.31
N ARG A 146 21.75 8.08 -19.48
CA ARG A 146 20.81 9.19 -19.23
C ARG A 146 20.47 9.33 -17.75
N VAL A 147 20.85 8.37 -16.91
CA VAL A 147 20.54 8.33 -15.48
C VAL A 147 21.81 8.59 -14.68
N SER A 148 21.78 9.62 -13.85
CA SER A 148 22.86 9.89 -12.89
C SER A 148 22.70 9.11 -11.59
N GLN A 149 21.44 8.81 -11.23
CA GLN A 149 21.10 8.07 -10.02
C GLN A 149 19.70 7.48 -10.17
N ALA A 150 19.53 6.24 -9.72
CA ALA A 150 18.23 5.61 -9.52
C ALA A 150 18.13 5.10 -8.08
N LYS A 151 16.94 5.16 -7.48
CA LYS A 151 16.68 4.64 -6.15
C LYS A 151 15.23 4.23 -5.99
N LEU A 152 15.00 3.03 -5.49
CA LEU A 152 13.67 2.54 -5.19
C LEU A 152 13.05 3.29 -4.00
N GLU A 153 11.76 3.62 -4.13
CA GLU A 153 10.95 4.17 -3.06
C GLU A 153 10.56 3.04 -2.08
N LEU A 154 10.88 3.28 -0.81
CA LEU A 154 10.51 2.40 0.30
C LEU A 154 9.65 3.19 1.28
N VAL A 155 8.46 2.68 1.58
CA VAL A 155 7.47 3.34 2.42
C VAL A 155 7.48 2.69 3.80
N GLY A 156 7.82 3.47 4.81
CA GLY A 156 7.85 3.04 6.22
C GLY A 156 6.88 3.83 7.09
N GLN A 157 6.78 3.44 8.36
CA GLN A 157 5.85 4.08 9.31
C GLN A 157 6.34 5.43 9.87
N ARG A 158 7.51 5.93 9.42
CA ARG A 158 8.21 7.06 10.03
C ARG A 158 7.40 8.37 10.08
N ASN A 159 6.41 8.53 9.19
CA ASN A 159 5.65 9.77 9.01
C ASN A 159 4.11 9.58 9.09
N ARG A 160 3.62 8.53 9.77
CA ARG A 160 2.16 8.45 9.99
C ARG A 160 1.74 9.54 10.98
N PRO A 161 0.68 10.33 10.69
CA PRO A 161 0.16 11.29 11.66
C PRO A 161 -0.25 10.54 12.94
N GLN A 162 0.11 11.11 14.09
CA GLN A 162 -0.29 10.61 15.41
C GLN A 162 -1.71 11.05 15.75
#